data_AF-A0A959C9G7-F1
#
_entry.id   AF-A0A959C9G7-F1
#
_cell.length_a   1.000
_cell.length_b   1.000
_cell.length_c   1.000
_cell.angle_alpha   90.00
_cell.angle_beta   90.00
_cell.angle_gamma   90.00
#
_symmetry.space_group_name_H-M   'P 1'
#
loop_
_entity.id
_entity.type
_entity.pdbx_description
1 polymer ?
#
loop_
_entity_poly.entity_id
_entity_poly.type
_entity_poly.pdbx_seq_one_letter_code
_entity_poly.pdbx_strand_id
1 'polypeptide(L)'
;MARSSDINPDARSGWGLMSVILASSVGTLIEWYDFYIYGTLAPYIASQFFPAENITASYLAALGSFAAGFIVRPFGALFFGRLGDLIGRKYTFLITLLLMGLSTFSIGLIPG
;
A
#
# COMPACT_ATOMS: atom_id res chain seq x y z
N MET A 1 -46.10 34.19 -9.07
CA MET A 1 -44.88 34.70 -8.44
C MET A 1 -44.09 33.50 -7.92
N ALA A 2 -43.24 32.93 -8.77
CA ALA A 2 -42.47 31.73 -8.46
C ALA A 2 -41.17 32.14 -7.75
N ARG A 3 -40.90 31.59 -6.56
CA ARG A 3 -39.54 31.50 -6.03
C ARG A 3 -39.26 30.05 -5.73
N SER A 4 -38.62 29.45 -6.73
CA SER A 4 -38.04 28.12 -6.78
C SER A 4 -37.11 27.88 -5.60
N SER A 5 -37.30 26.72 -4.97
CA SER A 5 -36.26 25.85 -4.43
C SER A 5 -35.13 26.58 -3.69
N ASP A 6 -35.26 26.66 -2.37
CA ASP A 6 -34.09 26.75 -1.49
C ASP A 6 -33.34 25.43 -1.64
N ILE A 7 -32.40 25.42 -2.59
CA ILE A 7 -31.46 24.35 -2.85
C ILE A 7 -30.58 24.26 -1.61
N ASN A 8 -30.79 23.23 -0.81
CA ASN A 8 -29.91 22.87 0.30
C ASN A 8 -28.49 22.65 -0.25
N PRO A 9 -27.53 23.56 -0.04
CA PRO A 9 -26.20 23.38 -0.55
C PRO A 9 -25.47 22.46 0.42
N ASP A 10 -25.39 21.20 0.02
CA ASP A 10 -24.32 20.29 0.41
C ASP A 10 -24.11 20.16 1.93
N ALA A 11 -25.02 19.45 2.60
CA ALA A 11 -24.66 18.66 3.77
C ALA A 11 -23.67 17.55 3.34
N ARG A 12 -22.41 17.92 3.05
CA ARG A 12 -21.31 16.96 2.87
C ARG A 12 -21.11 16.28 4.22
N SER A 13 -21.76 15.13 4.35
CA SER A 13 -21.87 14.35 5.57
C SER A 13 -20.51 14.19 6.26
N GLY A 14 -20.45 14.49 7.57
CA GLY A 14 -19.24 14.22 8.39
C GLY A 14 -18.80 12.74 8.32
N TRP A 15 -19.73 11.86 7.94
CA TRP A 15 -19.50 10.46 7.59
C TRP A 15 -18.47 10.29 6.46
N GLY A 16 -18.53 11.11 5.40
CA GLY A 16 -17.63 11.01 4.26
C GLY A 16 -16.18 11.36 4.60
N LEU A 17 -15.95 12.37 5.43
CA LEU A 17 -14.60 12.78 5.84
C LEU A 17 -13.95 11.72 6.73
N MET A 18 -14.69 11.21 7.72
CA MET A 18 -14.23 10.13 8.60
C MET A 18 -13.90 8.86 7.82
N SER A 19 -14.70 8.50 6.80
CA SER A 19 -14.39 7.36 5.93
C SER A 19 -13.11 7.54 5.15
N VAL A 20 -12.82 8.75 4.64
CA VAL A 20 -11.57 9.03 3.90
C VAL A 20 -10.36 8.95 4.83
N ILE A 21 -10.47 9.50 6.04
CA ILE A 21 -9.41 9.43 7.05
C ILE A 21 -9.14 7.98 7.43
N LEU A 22 -10.18 7.22 7.78
CA LEU A 22 -10.04 5.80 8.14
C LEU A 22 -9.47 4.97 7.00
N ALA A 23 -9.96 5.16 5.76
CA ALA A 23 -9.42 4.45 4.60
C ALA A 23 -7.93 4.75 4.42
N SER A 24 -7.53 6.02 4.51
CA SER A 24 -6.13 6.44 4.42
C SER A 24 -5.26 5.84 5.53
N SER A 25 -5.74 5.84 6.78
CA SER A 25 -5.01 5.27 7.91
C SER A 25 -4.86 3.76 7.80
N VAL A 26 -5.92 3.06 7.40
CA VAL A 26 -5.88 1.61 7.20
C VAL A 26 -4.90 1.24 6.09
N GLY A 27 -4.88 1.97 4.97
CA GLY A 27 -3.89 1.75 3.91
C GLY A 27 -2.45 1.88 4.42
N THR A 28 -2.17 2.92 5.19
CA THR A 28 -0.86 3.09 5.84
C THR A 28 -0.52 1.95 6.79
N LEU A 29 -1.49 1.49 7.60
CA LEU A 29 -1.26 0.38 8.53
C LEU A 29 -0.96 -0.94 7.81
N ILE A 30 -1.66 -1.24 6.72
CA ILE A 30 -1.39 -2.43 5.91
C ILE A 30 0.03 -2.37 5.34
N GLU A 31 0.45 -1.20 4.85
CA GLU A 31 1.83 -0.99 4.40
C GLU A 31 2.84 -1.32 5.50
N TRP A 32 2.69 -0.71 6.68
CA TRP A 32 3.58 -0.97 7.82
C TRP A 32 3.57 -2.42 8.29
N TYR A 33 2.41 -3.07 8.22
CA TYR A 33 2.25 -4.48 8.58
C TYR A 33 3.07 -5.39 7.67
N ASP A 34 2.99 -5.21 6.35
CA ASP A 34 3.74 -6.02 5.39
C ASP A 34 5.26 -5.87 5.59
N PHE A 35 5.75 -4.64 5.82
CA PHE A 35 7.18 -4.44 6.08
C PHE A 35 7.65 -5.03 7.41
N TYR A 36 6.82 -4.94 8.45
CA TYR A 36 7.13 -5.52 9.74
C TYR A 36 7.21 -7.04 9.66
N ILE A 37 6.23 -7.67 9.01
CA ILE A 37 6.24 -9.13 8.81
C ILE A 37 7.41 -9.57 7.94
N TYR A 38 7.70 -8.87 6.84
CA TYR A 38 8.86 -9.19 6.02
C TYR A 38 10.15 -9.13 6.83
N GLY A 39 10.36 -8.05 7.61
CA GLY A 39 11.56 -7.89 8.42
C GLY A 39 11.70 -8.96 9.50
N THR A 40 10.62 -9.29 10.20
CA THR A 40 10.63 -10.33 11.24
C THR A 40 10.78 -11.74 10.68
N LEU A 41 10.22 -12.00 9.49
CA LEU A 41 10.32 -13.29 8.81
C LEU A 41 11.53 -13.40 7.87
N ALA A 42 12.37 -12.37 7.78
CA ALA A 42 13.52 -12.35 6.88
C ALA A 42 14.42 -13.61 6.97
N PRO A 43 14.70 -14.21 8.15
CA PRO A 43 15.47 -15.45 8.23
C PRO A 43 14.77 -16.65 7.57
N TYR A 44 13.43 -16.70 7.63
CA TYR A 44 12.64 -17.76 7.00
C TYR A 44 12.54 -17.54 5.49
N ILE A 45 12.30 -16.30 5.05
CA ILE A 45 12.28 -15.94 3.63
C ILE A 45 13.63 -16.23 2.97
N ALA A 46 14.74 -15.92 3.66
CA ALA A 46 16.08 -16.22 3.21
C ALA A 46 16.25 -17.72 2.90
N SER A 47 15.90 -18.59 3.86
CA SER A 47 16.10 -20.04 3.70
C SER A 47 15.19 -20.69 2.64
N GLN A 48 13.99 -20.15 2.41
CA GLN A 48 13.04 -20.70 1.43
C GLN A 48 13.24 -20.14 0.01
N PHE A 49 13.39 -18.82 -0.12
CA PHE A 49 13.41 -18.14 -1.43
C PHE A 49 14.81 -17.85 -1.96
N PHE A 50 15.82 -17.80 -1.09
CA PHE A 50 17.21 -17.55 -1.46
C PHE A 50 18.12 -18.69 -0.95
N PRO A 51 17.90 -19.95 -1.38
CA PRO A 51 18.78 -21.05 -0.99
C PRO A 51 20.18 -20.79 -1.54
N ALA A 52 21.11 -20.50 -0.65
CA ALA A 52 22.52 -20.27 -0.96
C ALA A 52 23.37 -21.28 -0.18
N GLU A 53 24.54 -21.60 -0.72
CA GLU A 53 25.52 -22.45 -0.02
C GLU A 53 25.99 -21.84 1.31
N ASN A 54 25.82 -20.52 1.46
CA ASN A 54 26.15 -19.78 2.67
C ASN A 54 24.92 -19.07 3.25
N ILE A 55 24.61 -19.40 4.51
CA ILE A 55 23.48 -18.84 5.29
C ILE A 55 23.53 -17.31 5.34
N THR A 56 24.72 -16.71 5.45
CA THR A 56 24.89 -15.26 5.48
C THR A 56 24.52 -14.62 4.14
N ALA A 57 24.88 -15.23 3.02
CA ALA A 57 24.57 -14.71 1.69
C ALA A 57 23.05 -14.75 1.42
N SER A 58 22.40 -15.85 1.80
CA SER A 58 20.94 -16.00 1.74
C SER A 58 20.21 -14.91 2.55
N TYR A 59 20.65 -14.67 3.78
CA TYR A 59 20.06 -13.64 4.64
C TYR A 59 20.30 -12.21 4.09
N LEU A 60 21.50 -11.95 3.57
CA LEU A 60 21.80 -10.68 2.90
C LEU A 60 20.95 -10.46 1.65
N ALA A 61 20.63 -11.50 0.89
CA ALA A 61 19.73 -11.40 -0.27
C ALA A 61 18.28 -11.07 0.15
N ALA A 62 17.79 -11.69 1.23
CA ALA A 62 16.47 -11.36 1.79
C ALA A 62 16.41 -9.92 2.32
N LEU A 63 17.44 -9.47 3.04
CA LEU A 63 17.59 -8.07 3.48
C LEU A 63 17.79 -7.11 2.31
N GLY A 64 18.50 -7.51 1.26
CA GLY A 64 18.68 -6.73 0.05
C GLY A 64 17.36 -6.50 -0.67
N SER A 65 16.50 -7.52 -0.72
CA SER A 65 15.14 -7.41 -1.24
C SER A 65 14.26 -6.48 -0.37
N PHE A 66 14.42 -6.55 0.96
CA PHE A 66 13.79 -5.58 1.87
C PHE A 66 14.26 -4.14 1.60
N ALA A 67 15.57 -3.95 1.44
CA ALA A 67 16.18 -2.66 1.13
C ALA A 67 15.73 -2.11 -0.23
N ALA A 68 15.56 -2.98 -1.24
CA ALA A 68 15.02 -2.59 -2.54
C ALA A 68 13.62 -1.99 -2.41
N GLY A 69 12.78 -2.51 -1.50
CA GLY A 69 11.47 -1.93 -1.16
C GLY A 69 11.55 -0.45 -0.75
N PHE A 70 12.60 -0.03 -0.03
CA PHE A 70 12.80 1.38 0.35
C PHE A 70 13.15 2.29 -0.82
N ILE A 71 13.75 1.76 -1.90
CA ILE A 71 14.04 2.53 -3.12
C ILE A 71 12.78 2.62 -3.98
N VAL A 72 12.00 1.55 -4.03
CA VAL A 72 10.74 1.50 -4.79
C VAL A 72 9.72 2.50 -4.22
N ARG A 73 9.68 2.72 -2.90
CA ARG A 73 8.71 3.65 -2.28
C ARG A 73 8.81 5.10 -2.76
N PRO A 74 9.97 5.79 -2.70
CA PRO A 74 10.12 7.14 -3.28
C PRO A 74 9.71 7.20 -4.75
N PHE A 75 10.07 6.17 -5.52
CA PHE A 75 9.71 6.09 -6.93
C PHE A 75 8.20 5.93 -7.14
N GLY A 76 7.57 5.05 -6.36
CA GLY A 76 6.13 4.85 -6.33
C GLY A 76 5.40 6.13 -5.90
N ALA A 77 5.89 6.83 -4.88
CA ALA A 77 5.33 8.10 -4.42
C ALA A 77 5.42 9.19 -5.50
N LEU A 78 6.51 9.24 -6.28
CA LEU A 78 6.63 10.18 -7.40
C LEU A 78 5.62 9.86 -8.51
N PHE A 79 5.52 8.59 -8.90
CA PHE A 79 4.64 8.14 -9.98
C PHE A 79 3.15 8.23 -9.61
N PHE A 80 2.76 7.60 -8.50
CA PHE A 80 1.38 7.62 -8.00
C PHE A 80 1.00 8.98 -7.40
N GLY A 81 1.96 9.78 -6.91
CA GLY A 81 1.72 11.16 -6.52
C GLY A 81 1.26 12.00 -7.72
N ARG A 82 2.02 11.95 -8.83
CA ARG A 82 1.66 12.68 -10.05
C ARG A 82 0.35 12.17 -10.67
N LEU A 83 0.12 10.86 -10.69
CA LEU A 83 -1.17 10.29 -11.12
C LEU A 83 -2.33 10.75 -10.24
N GLY A 84 -2.11 10.84 -8.92
CA GLY A 84 -3.05 11.36 -7.95
C GLY A 84 -3.46 12.80 -8.23
N ASP A 85 -2.50 13.64 -8.60
CA ASP A 85 -2.73 15.04 -8.92
C ASP A 85 -3.45 15.24 -10.27
N LEU A 86 -3.27 14.33 -11.23
CA LEU A 86 -3.86 14.41 -12.57
C LEU A 86 -5.26 13.78 -12.68
N ILE A 87 -5.45 12.57 -12.12
CA ILE A 87 -6.67 11.77 -12.28
C ILE A 87 -7.60 11.91 -11.07
N GLY A 88 -7.06 12.30 -9.92
CA GLY A 88 -7.80 12.50 -8.68
C GLY A 88 -7.28 11.60 -7.55
N ARG A 89 -7.10 12.23 -6.38
CA ARG A 89 -6.47 11.63 -5.20
C ARG A 89 -7.21 10.41 -4.66
N LYS A 90 -8.55 10.42 -4.68
CA LYS A 90 -9.38 9.29 -4.21
C LYS A 90 -9.23 8.05 -5.09
N TYR A 91 -9.20 8.22 -6.40
CA TYR A 91 -9.13 7.10 -7.34
C TYR A 91 -7.75 6.45 -7.30
N THR A 92 -6.69 7.26 -7.29
CA THR A 92 -5.32 6.77 -7.17
C THR A 92 -5.07 6.05 -5.85
N PHE A 93 -5.63 6.57 -4.74
CA PHE A 93 -5.59 5.91 -3.44
C PHE A 93 -6.23 4.51 -3.45
N LEU A 94 -7.40 4.36 -4.09
CA LEU A 94 -8.06 3.07 -4.21
C LEU A 94 -7.27 2.08 -5.09
N ILE A 95 -6.67 2.57 -6.18
CA ILE A 95 -5.82 1.74 -7.04
C ILE A 95 -4.62 1.21 -6.25
N THR A 96 -3.92 2.06 -5.51
CA THR A 96 -2.76 1.63 -4.72
C THR A 96 -3.16 0.61 -3.66
N LEU A 97 -4.31 0.81 -3.02
CA LEU A 97 -4.83 -0.13 -2.01
C LEU A 97 -5.17 -1.50 -2.63
N LEU A 98 -5.81 -1.51 -3.80
CA LEU A 98 -6.12 -2.76 -4.53
C LEU A 98 -4.85 -3.46 -5.01
N LEU A 99 -3.90 -2.71 -5.58
CA LEU A 99 -2.62 -3.26 -6.06
C LEU A 99 -1.85 -3.90 -4.91
N MET A 100 -1.82 -3.24 -3.76
CA MET A 100 -1.19 -3.77 -2.56
C MET A 100 -1.87 -5.07 -2.09
N GLY A 101 -3.20 -5.06 -1.94
CA GLY A 101 -3.95 -6.25 -1.53
C GLY A 101 -3.83 -7.43 -2.51
N LEU A 102 -3.83 -7.18 -3.82
CA LEU A 102 -3.62 -8.19 -4.84
C LEU A 102 -2.19 -8.77 -4.79
N SER A 103 -1.19 -7.93 -4.51
CA SER A 103 0.19 -8.39 -4.32
C SER A 103 0.31 -9.30 -3.11
N THR A 104 -0.21 -8.90 -1.95
CA THR A 104 -0.17 -9.71 -0.72
C THR A 104 -0.96 -11.02 -0.88
N PHE A 105 -2.10 -10.97 -1.57
CA PHE A 105 -2.85 -12.18 -1.93
C PHE A 105 -2.04 -13.11 -2.84
N SER A 106 -1.34 -12.56 -3.83
CA SER A 106 -0.49 -13.35 -4.74
C SER A 106 0.66 -14.03 -4.00
N ILE A 107 1.27 -13.36 -3.01
CA ILE A 107 2.29 -13.95 -2.13
C ILE A 107 1.71 -15.16 -1.37
N GLY A 108 0.49 -15.04 -0.86
CA GLY A 108 -0.19 -16.15 -0.16
C GLY A 108 -0.54 -17.34 -1.06
N LEU A 109 -0.63 -17.13 -2.38
CA LEU A 109 -0.85 -18.20 -3.37
C LEU A 109 0.45 -18.87 -3.84
N ILE A 110 1.62 -18.35 -3.46
CA ILE A 110 2.89 -18.98 -3.82
C ILE A 110 2.95 -20.35 -3.11
N PRO A 111 3.12 -21.45 -3.85
CA PRO A 111 3.39 -22.74 -3.23
C PRO A 111 4.74 -22.65 -2.52
N GLY A 112 4.72 -22.91 -1.22
CA GLY A 112 5.92 -22.99 -0.36
C GLY A 112 6.72 -24.25 -0.61
#